data_AF-A0A353G472-F1
#
_entry.id   AF-A0A353G472-F1
#
_cell.length_a   1.000
_cell.length_b   1.000
_cell.length_c   1.000
_cell.angle_alpha   90.00
_cell.angle_beta   90.00
_cell.angle_gamma   90.00
#
_symmetry.space_group_name_H-M   'P 1'
#
loop_
_entity.id
_entity.type
_entity.pdbx_description
1 polymer ?
#
loop_
_entity_poly.entity_id
_entity_poly.type
_entity_poly.pdbx_seq_one_letter_code
_entity_poly.pdbx_strand_id
1 'polypeptide(L)'
;MFAAHGFAAMAQHYTENNEFMTSPDIHDVPLDCIEAALLSMKQQMQPFGCGVGLFGVSRGAELALLLGQLLAEDGAEALPDAIAAHSVPEQIWGAYIVENYRKGDYDGGETRPAWSWRGSHERTLPGKLLQPERYPNPVFIAHGMEDELWDVAAAKRLVARMQEAGHPPEAHFFDYEGHTFGPGRNRELELLVDFFSRNLSSNQ
;
A
#
# COMPACT_ATOMS: atom_id res chain seq x y z
N MET A 1 8.02 -5.44 -15.05
CA MET A 1 6.84 -4.65 -15.44
C MET A 1 7.15 -3.16 -15.44
N PHE A 2 7.28 -2.48 -14.30
CA PHE A 2 7.59 -1.04 -14.23
C PHE A 2 8.86 -0.62 -15.01
N ALA A 3 9.97 -1.35 -14.86
CA ALA A 3 11.19 -1.06 -15.61
C ALA A 3 11.02 -1.13 -17.14
N ALA A 4 10.11 -1.98 -17.63
CA ALA A 4 9.81 -2.07 -19.06
C ALA A 4 8.97 -0.88 -19.57
N HIS A 5 8.42 -0.07 -18.66
CA HIS A 5 7.61 1.12 -18.94
C HIS A 5 8.32 2.42 -18.49
N GLY A 6 9.64 2.38 -18.30
CA GLY A 6 10.44 3.58 -18.04
C GLY A 6 10.55 4.01 -16.58
N PHE A 7 10.10 3.19 -15.62
CA PHE A 7 10.23 3.49 -14.20
C PHE A 7 11.45 2.82 -13.58
N ALA A 8 12.20 3.56 -12.77
CA ALA A 8 13.07 2.96 -11.76
C ALA A 8 12.18 2.35 -10.66
N ALA A 9 12.29 1.04 -10.43
CA ALA A 9 11.47 0.34 -9.45
C ALA A 9 12.35 -0.42 -8.46
N MET A 10 12.07 -0.25 -7.18
CA MET A 10 12.72 -0.95 -6.08
C MET A 10 11.71 -1.85 -5.39
N ALA A 11 11.99 -3.16 -5.35
CA ALA A 11 11.22 -4.08 -4.52
C ALA A 11 11.71 -3.95 -3.08
N GLN A 12 10.91 -3.27 -2.25
CA GLN A 12 11.24 -3.05 -0.84
C GLN A 12 10.73 -4.19 0.02
N HIS A 13 11.63 -4.79 0.79
CA HIS A 13 11.27 -5.72 1.86
C HIS A 13 10.96 -4.92 3.14
N TYR A 14 10.04 -5.44 3.95
CA TYR A 14 9.68 -4.83 5.22
C TYR A 14 10.27 -5.58 6.44
N THR A 15 10.91 -6.73 6.25
CA THR A 15 11.59 -7.46 7.34
C THR A 15 13.05 -7.05 7.45
N GLU A 16 13.52 -6.74 8.66
CA GLU A 16 14.96 -6.60 8.93
C GLU A 16 15.66 -7.99 8.86
N ASN A 17 16.95 -8.02 8.53
CA ASN A 17 17.88 -9.16 8.68
C ASN A 17 18.06 -10.23 7.58
N ASN A 18 17.71 -10.01 6.30
CA ASN A 18 17.87 -11.07 5.26
C ASN A 18 17.15 -12.40 5.62
N GLU A 19 16.25 -12.39 6.61
CA GLU A 19 15.47 -13.53 7.11
C GLU A 19 14.30 -13.88 6.18
N PHE A 20 14.25 -13.30 4.98
CA PHE A 20 13.29 -13.65 3.94
C PHE A 20 13.25 -15.16 3.65
N MET A 21 14.37 -15.85 3.84
CA MET A 21 14.47 -17.30 3.67
C MET A 21 13.98 -18.10 4.90
N THR A 22 13.73 -17.47 6.05
CA THR A 22 13.50 -18.12 7.34
C THR A 22 12.17 -17.77 8.02
N SER A 23 11.59 -16.58 7.82
CA SER A 23 10.23 -16.30 8.30
C SER A 23 9.46 -15.28 7.43
N PRO A 24 8.29 -15.64 6.88
CA PRO A 24 7.40 -14.73 6.18
C PRO A 24 6.43 -14.00 7.12
N ASP A 25 6.73 -13.94 8.42
CA ASP A 25 5.88 -13.31 9.42
C ASP A 25 5.82 -11.78 9.22
N ILE A 26 4.66 -11.20 9.51
CA ILE A 26 4.44 -9.75 9.57
C ILE A 26 3.99 -9.44 11.00
N HIS A 27 4.92 -9.10 11.88
CA HIS A 27 4.65 -8.82 13.28
C HIS A 27 5.63 -7.75 13.79
N ASP A 28 5.10 -6.68 14.38
CA ASP A 28 5.90 -5.56 14.90
C ASP A 28 6.95 -5.03 13.90
N VAL A 29 6.54 -4.87 12.65
CA VAL A 29 7.43 -4.42 11.58
C VAL A 29 7.53 -2.90 11.58
N PRO A 30 8.73 -2.31 11.77
CA PRO A 30 8.88 -0.86 11.81
C PRO A 30 8.75 -0.25 10.40
N LEU A 31 7.75 0.62 10.21
CA LEU A 31 7.56 1.28 8.92
C LEU A 31 8.61 2.36 8.63
N ASP A 32 9.40 2.75 9.63
CA ASP A 32 10.55 3.66 9.52
C ASP A 32 11.55 3.20 8.44
N CYS A 33 11.72 1.88 8.24
CA CYS A 33 12.60 1.36 7.20
C CYS A 33 12.08 1.66 5.78
N ILE A 34 10.76 1.69 5.60
CA ILE A 34 10.12 1.99 4.31
C ILE A 34 10.18 3.50 4.05
N GLU A 35 10.01 4.33 5.07
CA GLU A 35 10.24 5.77 4.95
C GLU A 35 11.69 6.07 4.52
N ALA A 36 12.68 5.42 5.15
CA ALA A 36 14.08 5.60 4.78
C ALA A 36 14.36 5.22 3.32
N ALA A 37 13.74 4.12 2.85
CA ALA A 37 13.77 3.70 1.45
C ALA A 37 13.14 4.75 0.51
N LEU A 38 11.95 5.27 0.85
CA LEU A 38 11.29 6.34 0.10
C LEU A 38 12.17 7.60 0.01
N LEU A 39 12.74 8.05 1.13
CA LEU A 39 13.63 9.21 1.18
C LEU A 39 14.86 9.01 0.29
N SER A 40 15.48 7.83 0.35
CA SER A 40 16.62 7.50 -0.50
C SER A 40 16.26 7.54 -1.99
N MET A 41 15.12 6.96 -2.37
CA MET A 41 14.63 7.02 -3.75
C MET A 41 14.35 8.46 -4.18
N LYS A 42 13.68 9.28 -3.35
CA LYS A 42 13.40 10.69 -3.68
C LYS A 42 14.69 11.47 -3.90
N GLN A 43 15.70 11.29 -3.04
CA GLN A 43 17.02 11.92 -3.20
C GLN A 43 17.70 11.51 -4.52
N GLN A 44 17.64 10.22 -4.87
CA GLN A 44 18.24 9.72 -6.12
C GLN A 44 17.50 10.21 -7.37
N MET A 45 16.17 10.39 -7.29
CA MET A 45 15.34 10.84 -8.41
C MET A 45 15.32 12.36 -8.57
N GLN A 46 15.69 13.12 -7.53
CA GLN A 46 15.67 14.58 -7.53
C GLN A 46 16.43 15.22 -8.73
N PRO A 47 17.64 14.77 -9.13
CA PRO A 47 18.35 15.33 -10.28
C PRO A 47 17.63 15.16 -11.63
N PHE A 48 16.69 14.21 -11.71
CA PHE A 48 15.90 13.94 -12.91
C PHE A 48 14.55 14.66 -12.89
N GLY A 49 14.22 15.34 -11.79
CA GLY A 49 12.92 15.99 -11.59
C GLY A 49 11.74 15.03 -11.53
N CYS A 50 11.99 13.73 -11.33
CA CYS A 50 10.95 12.70 -11.28
C CYS A 50 10.39 12.55 -9.86
N GLY A 51 9.09 12.28 -9.77
CA GLY A 51 8.43 11.87 -8.53
C GLY A 51 8.73 10.42 -8.17
N VAL A 52 8.45 10.05 -6.92
CA VAL A 52 8.54 8.69 -6.39
C VAL A 52 7.19 8.30 -5.81
N GLY A 53 6.61 7.22 -6.34
CA GLY A 53 5.37 6.65 -5.85
C GLY A 53 5.57 5.36 -5.06
N LEU A 54 4.54 4.96 -4.32
CA LEU A 54 4.45 3.64 -3.69
C LEU A 54 3.40 2.79 -4.40
N PHE A 55 3.71 1.51 -4.58
CA PHE A 55 2.76 0.52 -5.07
C PHE A 55 2.72 -0.67 -4.13
N GLY A 56 1.51 -1.08 -3.77
CA GLY A 56 1.28 -2.22 -2.90
C GLY A 56 0.14 -3.10 -3.39
N VAL A 57 0.27 -4.40 -3.15
CA VAL A 57 -0.80 -5.40 -3.33
C VAL A 57 -1.12 -6.00 -1.98
N SER A 58 -2.40 -6.21 -1.66
CA SER A 58 -2.80 -6.88 -0.42
C SER A 58 -2.18 -6.18 0.79
N ARG A 59 -1.48 -6.91 1.67
CA ARG A 59 -0.76 -6.35 2.83
C ARG A 59 0.20 -5.20 2.45
N GLY A 60 0.76 -5.22 1.25
CA GLY A 60 1.54 -4.10 0.72
C GLY A 60 0.69 -2.86 0.40
N ALA A 61 -0.57 -3.03 -0.03
CA ALA A 61 -1.51 -1.94 -0.27
C ALA A 61 -1.92 -1.27 1.06
N GLU A 62 -2.20 -2.07 2.09
CA GLU A 62 -2.40 -1.59 3.46
C GLU A 62 -1.19 -0.77 3.93
N LEU A 63 0.02 -1.32 3.80
CA LEU A 63 1.27 -0.65 4.16
C LEU A 63 1.45 0.67 3.42
N ALA A 64 1.25 0.69 2.10
CA ALA A 64 1.47 1.89 1.29
C ALA A 64 0.54 3.04 1.71
N LEU A 65 -0.76 2.78 1.89
CA LEU A 65 -1.71 3.78 2.36
C LEU A 65 -1.46 4.19 3.82
N LEU A 66 -1.13 3.23 4.69
CA LEU A 66 -0.79 3.48 6.09
C LEU A 66 0.46 4.35 6.23
N LEU A 67 1.50 4.11 5.42
CA LEU A 67 2.68 4.96 5.43
C LEU A 67 2.34 6.38 4.94
N GLY A 68 1.58 6.49 3.85
CA GLY A 68 1.12 7.79 3.33
C GLY A 68 0.36 8.62 4.35
N GLN A 69 -0.60 8.02 5.07
CA GLN A 69 -1.36 8.72 6.11
C GLN A 69 -0.45 9.12 7.29
N LEU A 70 0.46 8.26 7.74
CA LEU A 70 1.32 8.52 8.90
C LEU A 70 2.30 9.65 8.63
N LEU A 71 2.91 9.65 7.44
CA LEU A 71 3.82 10.72 7.01
C LEU A 71 3.08 12.06 6.89
N ALA A 72 1.86 12.06 6.35
CA ALA A 72 1.04 13.26 6.24
C ALA A 72 0.64 13.82 7.62
N GLU A 73 0.23 12.94 8.54
CA GLU A 73 -0.11 13.32 9.93
C GLU A 73 1.09 13.90 10.69
N ASP A 74 2.28 13.35 10.48
CA ASP A 74 3.50 13.83 11.12
C ASP A 74 4.06 15.10 10.45
N GLY A 75 3.47 15.56 9.34
CA GLY A 75 3.97 16.69 8.57
C GLY A 75 5.36 16.45 7.98
N ALA A 76 5.63 15.21 7.57
CA ALA A 76 6.93 14.81 7.04
C ALA A 76 7.34 15.68 5.84
N GLU A 77 8.63 16.02 5.76
CA GLU A 77 9.19 16.86 4.70
C GLU A 77 9.00 16.25 3.29
N ALA A 78 8.95 14.92 3.22
CA ALA A 78 8.82 14.20 1.97
C ALA A 78 7.72 13.14 2.06
N LEU A 79 6.66 13.35 1.27
CA LEU A 79 5.61 12.38 1.00
C LEU A 79 5.92 11.62 -0.30
N PRO A 80 5.39 10.40 -0.51
CA PRO A 80 5.31 9.86 -1.85
C PRO A 80 4.50 10.81 -2.74
N ASP A 81 4.84 10.89 -4.02
CA ASP A 81 4.17 11.79 -4.97
C ASP A 81 2.87 11.16 -5.51
N ALA A 82 2.74 9.83 -5.44
CA ALA A 82 1.51 9.09 -5.70
C ALA A 82 1.51 7.75 -4.97
N ILE A 83 0.34 7.23 -4.60
CA ILE A 83 0.21 5.88 -4.05
C ILE A 83 -0.77 5.07 -4.91
N ALA A 84 -0.41 3.84 -5.24
CA ALA A 84 -1.29 2.87 -5.87
C ALA A 84 -1.47 1.63 -4.97
N ALA A 85 -2.71 1.20 -4.81
CA ALA A 85 -3.13 0.13 -3.93
C ALA A 85 -4.00 -0.86 -4.70
N HIS A 86 -3.57 -2.12 -4.78
CA HIS A 86 -4.34 -3.20 -5.39
C HIS A 86 -4.81 -4.20 -4.34
N SER A 87 -6.10 -4.56 -4.39
CA SER A 87 -6.80 -5.36 -3.38
C SER A 87 -6.47 -4.84 -1.99
N VAL A 88 -7.10 -3.77 -1.54
CA VAL A 88 -6.78 -3.04 -0.30
C VAL A 88 -7.78 -3.36 0.82
N PRO A 89 -7.39 -3.46 2.11
CA PRO A 89 -8.38 -3.64 3.17
C PRO A 89 -8.89 -2.27 3.60
N GLU A 90 -10.03 -2.21 4.29
CA GLU A 90 -10.54 -0.95 4.84
C GLU A 90 -9.84 -0.57 6.17
N GLN A 91 -9.29 -1.55 6.87
CA GLN A 91 -8.70 -1.41 8.20
C GLN A 91 -7.28 -1.95 8.25
N ILE A 92 -6.55 -1.56 9.28
CA ILE A 92 -5.24 -2.12 9.62
C ILE A 92 -5.48 -3.54 10.14
N TRP A 93 -4.81 -4.52 9.53
CA TRP A 93 -4.92 -5.91 9.93
C TRP A 93 -3.81 -6.31 10.88
N GLY A 94 -4.15 -7.27 11.74
CA GLY A 94 -3.28 -7.90 12.72
C GLY A 94 -2.01 -8.51 12.12
N ALA A 95 -1.11 -8.89 13.02
CA ALA A 95 0.07 -9.64 12.64
C ALA A 95 -0.31 -10.88 11.82
N TYR A 96 0.56 -11.26 10.87
CA TYR A 96 0.47 -12.50 10.12
C TYR A 96 1.61 -13.40 10.58
N ILE A 97 1.28 -14.53 11.21
CA ILE A 97 2.27 -15.51 11.63
C ILE A 97 2.03 -16.81 10.89
N VAL A 98 3.03 -17.24 10.12
CA VAL A 98 2.93 -18.40 9.21
C VAL A 98 2.60 -19.69 9.93
N GLU A 99 3.12 -19.87 11.14
CA GLU A 99 2.85 -21.06 11.94
C GLU A 99 1.38 -21.11 12.38
N ASN A 100 0.82 -19.96 12.81
CA ASN A 100 -0.59 -19.86 13.19
C ASN A 100 -1.49 -20.11 11.99
N TYR A 101 -1.14 -19.54 10.83
CA TYR A 101 -1.86 -19.78 9.58
C TYR A 101 -1.85 -21.26 9.19
N ARG A 102 -0.69 -21.93 9.25
CA ARG A 102 -0.56 -23.36 8.93
C ARG A 102 -1.36 -24.27 9.87
N LYS A 103 -1.54 -23.87 11.13
CA LYS A 103 -2.32 -24.62 12.11
C LYS A 103 -3.84 -24.39 11.99
N GLY A 104 -4.26 -23.43 11.15
CA GLY A 104 -5.65 -23.01 11.06
C GLY A 104 -6.10 -22.15 12.24
N ASP A 105 -5.16 -21.70 13.08
CA ASP A 105 -5.41 -20.84 14.25
C ASP A 105 -5.48 -19.35 13.86
N TYR A 106 -5.40 -19.05 12.56
CA TYR A 106 -5.43 -17.70 12.02
C TYR A 106 -6.85 -17.29 11.64
N ASP A 107 -7.61 -16.78 12.61
CA ASP A 107 -8.97 -16.23 12.39
C ASP A 107 -8.91 -14.77 11.89
N GLY A 108 -7.94 -14.44 11.03
CA GLY A 108 -7.81 -13.11 10.43
C GLY A 108 -7.62 -11.96 11.44
N GLY A 109 -7.34 -12.23 12.70
CA GLY A 109 -7.59 -11.28 13.78
C GLY A 109 -6.55 -11.32 14.89
N GLU A 110 -5.27 -11.47 14.57
CA GLU A 110 -4.27 -11.27 15.62
C GLU A 110 -4.38 -9.85 16.18
N THR A 111 -4.66 -9.73 17.47
CA THR A 111 -4.69 -8.41 18.15
C THR A 111 -3.30 -7.77 18.23
N ARG A 112 -2.27 -8.55 17.93
CA ARG A 112 -0.89 -8.09 17.83
C ARG A 112 -0.73 -7.15 16.63
N PRO A 113 -0.12 -5.98 16.82
CA PRO A 113 0.18 -5.07 15.72
C PRO A 113 1.13 -5.73 14.71
N ALA A 114 0.77 -5.64 13.44
CA ALA A 114 1.67 -6.04 12.38
C ALA A 114 2.74 -4.99 12.09
N TRP A 115 2.39 -3.72 12.29
CA TRP A 115 3.23 -2.57 12.00
C TRP A 115 3.52 -1.80 13.28
N SER A 116 4.70 -1.19 13.35
CA SER A 116 5.03 -0.15 14.32
C SER A 116 5.47 1.11 13.58
N TRP A 117 5.26 2.26 14.22
CA TRP A 117 5.64 3.55 13.69
C TRP A 117 6.30 4.38 14.78
N ARG A 118 7.55 4.80 14.56
CA ARG A 118 8.32 5.60 15.54
C ARG A 118 8.38 4.94 16.92
N GLY A 119 8.48 3.61 16.95
CA GLY A 119 8.50 2.81 18.18
C GLY A 119 7.16 2.74 18.93
N SER A 120 6.05 3.11 18.30
CA SER A 120 4.70 3.04 18.88
C SER A 120 3.75 2.23 18.00
N HIS A 121 2.71 1.67 18.63
CA HIS A 121 1.62 0.97 17.96
C HIS A 121 0.30 1.75 17.93
N GLU A 122 0.23 2.90 18.61
CA GLU A 122 -1.05 3.60 18.85
C GLU A 122 -1.81 3.90 17.55
N ARG A 123 -1.09 4.22 16.48
CA ARG A 123 -1.64 4.54 15.16
C ARG A 123 -1.64 3.36 14.18
N THR A 124 -1.12 2.21 14.60
CA THR A 124 -1.01 0.99 13.81
C THR A 124 -1.73 -0.20 14.45
N LEU A 125 -2.61 0.05 15.43
CA LEU A 125 -3.40 -1.00 16.08
C LEU A 125 -4.35 -1.69 15.07
N PRO A 126 -4.45 -3.03 15.13
CA PRO A 126 -5.41 -3.77 14.32
C PRO A 126 -6.86 -3.30 14.55
N GLY A 127 -7.66 -3.31 13.48
CA GLY A 127 -9.06 -2.87 13.50
C GLY A 127 -9.25 -1.36 13.39
N LYS A 128 -8.19 -0.54 13.46
CA LYS A 128 -8.29 0.87 13.11
C LYS A 128 -8.52 1.02 11.60
N LEU A 129 -9.44 1.90 11.22
CA LEU A 129 -9.66 2.21 9.81
C LEU A 129 -8.41 2.84 9.19
N LEU A 130 -8.06 2.42 7.98
CA LEU A 130 -7.17 3.19 7.13
C LEU A 130 -7.85 4.50 6.79
N GLN A 131 -7.10 5.59 6.83
CA GLN A 131 -7.53 6.97 6.57
C GLN A 131 -6.71 7.61 5.44
N PRO A 132 -6.69 7.00 4.24
CA PRO A 132 -5.94 7.54 3.10
C PRO A 132 -6.42 8.92 2.66
N GLU A 133 -7.62 9.36 3.05
CA GLU A 133 -8.09 10.74 2.86
C GLU A 133 -7.23 11.80 3.58
N ARG A 134 -6.36 11.40 4.52
CA ARG A 134 -5.39 12.29 5.17
C ARG A 134 -4.13 12.52 4.32
N TYR A 135 -3.89 11.66 3.33
CA TYR A 135 -2.77 11.77 2.42
C TYR A 135 -3.17 12.69 1.24
N PRO A 136 -2.42 13.79 1.00
CA PRO A 136 -2.89 14.87 0.11
C PRO A 136 -2.64 14.60 -1.38
N ASN A 137 -1.78 13.65 -1.72
CA ASN A 137 -1.34 13.41 -3.10
C ASN A 137 -2.21 12.33 -3.78
N PRO A 138 -2.14 12.18 -5.11
CA PRO A 138 -2.97 11.25 -5.87
C PRO A 138 -2.89 9.80 -5.37
N VAL A 139 -4.07 9.15 -5.35
CA VAL A 139 -4.23 7.76 -4.97
C VAL A 139 -4.95 6.98 -6.06
N PHE A 140 -4.43 5.80 -6.38
CA PHE A 140 -5.05 4.81 -7.26
C PHE A 140 -5.48 3.58 -6.45
N ILE A 141 -6.69 3.09 -6.69
CA ILE A 141 -7.23 1.88 -6.06
C ILE A 141 -7.73 0.93 -7.14
N ALA A 142 -7.22 -0.29 -7.16
CA ALA A 142 -7.77 -1.40 -7.95
C ALA A 142 -8.25 -2.51 -7.02
N HIS A 143 -9.39 -3.13 -7.34
CA HIS A 143 -9.91 -4.26 -6.54
C HIS A 143 -10.75 -5.21 -7.40
N GLY A 144 -10.64 -6.50 -7.13
CA GLY A 144 -11.41 -7.54 -7.81
C GLY A 144 -12.80 -7.70 -7.19
N MET A 145 -13.86 -7.78 -8.00
CA MET A 145 -15.22 -7.89 -7.47
C MET A 145 -15.55 -9.24 -6.84
N GLU A 146 -14.73 -10.27 -7.11
CA GLU A 146 -14.84 -11.62 -6.56
C GLU A 146 -13.72 -11.90 -5.53
N ASP A 147 -13.15 -10.86 -4.91
CA ASP A 147 -12.15 -11.02 -3.85
C ASP A 147 -12.77 -11.65 -2.59
N GLU A 148 -12.49 -12.93 -2.38
CA GLU A 148 -12.93 -13.70 -1.20
C GLU A 148 -12.03 -13.49 0.03
N LEU A 149 -10.84 -12.91 -0.15
CA LEU A 149 -9.96 -12.62 0.97
C LEU A 149 -10.32 -11.28 1.59
N TRP A 150 -10.36 -10.23 0.77
CA TRP A 150 -10.68 -8.86 1.19
C TRP A 150 -11.94 -8.37 0.51
N ASP A 151 -13.02 -8.25 1.29
CA ASP A 151 -14.34 -7.85 0.81
C ASP A 151 -14.28 -6.52 0.03
N VAL A 152 -14.69 -6.59 -1.25
CA VAL A 152 -14.75 -5.44 -2.14
C VAL A 152 -15.67 -4.31 -1.62
N ALA A 153 -16.69 -4.64 -0.82
CA ALA A 153 -17.54 -3.62 -0.21
C ALA A 153 -16.75 -2.73 0.76
N ALA A 154 -15.72 -3.27 1.42
CA ALA A 154 -14.82 -2.53 2.29
C ALA A 154 -13.96 -1.52 1.50
N ALA A 155 -13.40 -1.95 0.37
CA ALA A 155 -12.68 -1.05 -0.53
C ALA A 155 -13.60 0.06 -1.11
N LYS A 156 -14.86 -0.26 -1.45
CA LYS A 156 -15.84 0.73 -1.89
C LYS A 156 -16.18 1.76 -0.81
N ARG A 157 -16.28 1.37 0.46
CA ARG A 157 -16.47 2.30 1.58
C ARG A 157 -15.27 3.23 1.77
N LEU A 158 -14.06 2.70 1.64
CA LEU A 158 -12.83 3.50 1.66
C LEU A 158 -12.81 4.53 0.53
N VAL A 159 -13.17 4.14 -0.71
CA VAL A 159 -13.30 5.08 -1.85
C VAL A 159 -14.35 6.16 -1.57
N ALA A 160 -15.52 5.78 -1.05
CA ALA A 160 -16.59 6.73 -0.73
C ALA A 160 -16.14 7.76 0.32
N ARG A 161 -15.46 7.32 1.38
CA ARG A 161 -14.89 8.22 2.41
C ARG A 161 -13.90 9.22 1.81
N MET A 162 -13.03 8.78 0.91
CA MET A 162 -12.08 9.68 0.23
C MET A 162 -12.81 10.71 -0.66
N GLN A 163 -13.87 10.28 -1.36
CA GLN A 163 -14.73 11.19 -2.14
C GLN A 163 -15.43 12.23 -1.26
N GLU A 164 -16.01 11.80 -0.13
CA GLU A 164 -16.67 12.68 0.85
C GLU A 164 -15.70 13.69 1.48
N ALA A 165 -14.43 13.30 1.66
CA ALA A 165 -13.36 14.15 2.15
C ALA A 165 -12.76 15.10 1.08
N GLY A 166 -13.31 15.10 -0.14
CA GLY A 166 -12.84 15.96 -1.24
C GLY A 166 -11.53 15.54 -1.88
N HIS A 167 -11.05 14.31 -1.61
CA HIS A 167 -9.83 13.73 -2.16
C HIS A 167 -10.14 12.43 -2.92
N PRO A 168 -10.94 12.47 -4.01
CA PRO A 168 -11.38 11.26 -4.69
C PRO A 168 -10.18 10.49 -5.30
N PRO A 169 -10.06 9.18 -5.06
CA PRO A 169 -9.04 8.36 -5.70
C PRO A 169 -9.45 8.01 -7.13
N GLU A 170 -8.47 7.67 -7.96
CA GLU A 170 -8.71 6.94 -9.20
C GLU A 170 -9.01 5.47 -8.86
N ALA A 171 -10.29 5.10 -8.82
CA ALA A 171 -10.74 3.78 -8.38
C ALA A 171 -11.27 2.93 -9.55
N HIS A 172 -10.80 1.68 -9.64
CA HIS A 172 -11.18 0.71 -10.66
C HIS A 172 -11.58 -0.62 -10.00
N PHE A 173 -12.79 -1.09 -10.31
CA PHE A 173 -13.31 -2.37 -9.81
C PHE A 173 -13.50 -3.33 -10.99
N PHE A 174 -12.93 -4.52 -10.90
CA PHE A 174 -12.85 -5.45 -12.02
C PHE A 174 -13.81 -6.63 -11.80
N ASP A 175 -14.80 -6.77 -12.68
CA ASP A 175 -15.69 -7.94 -12.70
C ASP A 175 -14.90 -9.24 -12.94
N TYR A 176 -15.32 -10.33 -12.31
CA TYR A 176 -14.72 -11.67 -12.43
C TYR A 176 -13.29 -11.81 -11.93
N GLU A 177 -12.73 -10.77 -11.31
CA GLU A 177 -11.40 -10.80 -10.72
C GLU A 177 -11.47 -10.99 -9.21
N GLY A 178 -10.58 -11.82 -8.68
CA GLY A 178 -10.46 -12.08 -7.24
C GLY A 178 -9.34 -11.28 -6.58
N HIS A 179 -8.84 -11.78 -5.44
CA HIS A 179 -7.74 -11.15 -4.70
C HIS A 179 -6.49 -10.93 -5.56
N THR A 180 -6.16 -11.94 -6.36
CA THR A 180 -5.15 -11.89 -7.40
C THR A 180 -5.82 -11.87 -8.76
N PHE A 181 -5.41 -10.96 -9.64
CA PHE A 181 -6.01 -10.88 -10.96
C PHE A 181 -5.50 -11.96 -11.91
N GLY A 182 -6.42 -12.51 -12.69
CA GLY A 182 -6.19 -13.32 -13.88
C GLY A 182 -6.37 -12.47 -15.15
N PRO A 183 -7.44 -12.63 -15.95
CA PRO A 183 -7.61 -11.97 -17.25
C PRO A 183 -7.51 -10.44 -17.24
N GLY A 184 -8.03 -9.79 -16.21
CA GLY A 184 -8.05 -8.34 -16.00
C GLY A 184 -6.69 -7.76 -15.63
N ARG A 185 -5.69 -8.60 -15.32
CA ARG A 185 -4.34 -8.16 -14.93
C ARG A 185 -3.75 -7.19 -15.94
N ASN A 186 -3.78 -7.49 -17.24
CA ASN A 186 -3.18 -6.60 -18.24
C ASN A 186 -3.81 -5.21 -18.24
N ARG A 187 -5.14 -5.14 -18.07
CA ARG A 187 -5.86 -3.86 -18.04
C ARG A 187 -5.54 -3.07 -16.78
N GLU A 188 -5.47 -3.73 -15.62
CA GLU A 188 -5.03 -3.10 -14.37
C GLU A 188 -3.61 -2.53 -14.50
N LEU A 189 -2.69 -3.29 -15.12
CA LEU A 189 -1.32 -2.82 -15.33
C LEU A 189 -1.23 -1.61 -16.26
N GLU A 190 -2.03 -1.57 -17.34
CA GLU A 190 -2.12 -0.39 -18.21
C GLU A 190 -2.56 0.85 -17.42
N LEU A 191 -3.65 0.74 -16.66
CA LEU A 191 -4.17 1.83 -15.85
C LEU A 191 -3.19 2.29 -14.77
N LEU A 192 -2.49 1.33 -14.14
CA LEU A 192 -1.47 1.61 -13.13
C LEU A 192 -0.25 2.34 -13.73
N VAL A 193 0.22 1.91 -14.90
CA VAL A 193 1.30 2.59 -15.64
C VAL A 193 0.87 4.00 -16.02
N ASP A 194 -0.32 4.16 -16.59
CA ASP A 194 -0.86 5.47 -16.97
C ASP A 194 -1.03 6.41 -15.77
N PHE A 195 -1.46 5.88 -14.62
CA PHE A 195 -1.55 6.62 -13.36
C PHE A 195 -0.16 7.11 -12.92
N PHE A 196 0.84 6.23 -12.85
CA PHE A 196 2.18 6.65 -12.43
C PHE A 196 2.87 7.56 -13.44
N SER A 197 2.67 7.36 -14.74
CA SER A 197 3.23 8.26 -15.76
C SER A 197 2.69 9.68 -15.60
N ARG A 198 1.38 9.85 -15.34
CA ARG A 198 0.81 11.19 -15.13
C ARG A 198 1.28 11.87 -13.85
N ASN A 199 1.58 11.11 -12.80
CA ASN A 199 1.84 11.67 -11.47
C ASN A 199 3.31 11.68 -11.06
N LEU A 200 4.18 10.91 -11.72
CA LEU A 200 5.60 10.79 -11.37
C LEU A 200 6.55 11.31 -12.46
N SER A 201 6.07 11.57 -13.68
CA SER A 201 6.90 12.16 -14.73
C SER A 201 7.39 13.55 -14.33
N SER A 202 8.58 13.90 -14.80
CA SER A 202 9.10 15.26 -14.59
C SER A 202 8.20 16.28 -15.28
N ASN A 203 7.77 17.27 -14.52
CA ASN A 203 7.22 18.49 -15.10
C ASN A 203 8.39 19.20 -15.80
N GLN A 204 8.46 19.11 -17.14
CA GLN A 204 9.32 19.98 -17.94
C GLN A 204 8.79 21.41 -17.93
#